data_AF-A0A6A4U9S7-F1
#
_entry.id   AF-A0A6A4U9S7-F1
#
_cell.length_a   1.000
_cell.length_b   1.000
_cell.length_c   1.000
_cell.angle_alpha   90.00
_cell.angle_beta   90.00
_cell.angle_gamma   90.00
#
_symmetry.space_group_name_H-M   'P 1'
#
loop_
_entity.id
_entity.type
_entity.pdbx_description
1 polymer ?
#
loop_
_entity_poly.entity_id
_entity_poly.type
_entity_poly.pdbx_seq_one_letter_code
_entity_poly.pdbx_strand_id
1 'polypeptide(L)'
;MAKCENVMNRKDSPVRNLVVVCSLVALVGCVETSVQPLTQSSFKISTQAEDMCGAKGTREIAFREAAIEVIKRGADRFIVVGDQSRSEITGGMFTTYGGFDTFGTNTQDMVIQIIQKGDPRMRDALSARQTLGPDWQAIVAKGAADSCL
;
A
#
# COMPACT_ATOMS: atom_id res chain seq x y z
N MET A 1 3.42 15.22 -1.04
CA MET A 1 4.67 14.66 -0.48
C MET A 1 4.46 14.55 1.02
N ALA A 2 3.76 13.50 1.47
CA ALA A 2 3.53 13.26 2.88
C ALA A 2 4.63 12.31 3.33
N LYS A 3 5.66 12.95 3.88
CA LYS A 3 6.93 12.39 4.36
C LYS A 3 6.69 11.16 5.26
N CYS A 4 7.43 10.07 5.05
CA CYS A 4 7.70 9.00 6.04
C CYS A 4 8.48 9.53 7.27
N GLU A 5 8.17 10.73 7.74
CA GLU A 5 8.83 11.38 8.85
C GLU A 5 7.77 11.58 9.93
N ASN A 6 7.98 10.89 11.05
CA ASN A 6 7.23 10.95 12.31
C ASN A 6 5.97 10.09 12.45
N VAL A 7 6.16 8.76 12.45
CA VAL A 7 5.29 7.86 13.26
C VAL A 7 5.46 8.13 14.78
N MET A 8 6.54 8.80 15.21
CA MET A 8 6.73 9.14 16.64
C MET A 8 5.95 10.37 17.15
N ASN A 9 5.15 11.06 16.33
CA ASN A 9 4.54 12.33 16.75
C ASN A 9 3.05 12.51 16.40
N ARG A 10 2.28 11.42 16.30
CA ARG A 10 0.80 11.52 16.36
C ARG A 10 0.35 11.63 17.81
N LYS A 11 0.39 12.86 18.30
CA LYS A 11 -0.08 13.32 19.60
C LYS A 11 -1.61 13.41 19.60
N ASP A 12 -2.32 12.28 19.57
CA ASP A 12 -3.77 12.25 19.82
C ASP A 12 -4.18 10.97 20.55
N SER A 13 -4.28 11.05 21.88
CA SER A 13 -5.07 10.14 22.71
C SER A 13 -5.46 10.87 24.01
N PRO A 14 -6.76 11.18 24.22
CA PRO A 14 -7.20 11.81 25.46
C PRO A 14 -7.52 10.72 26.49
N VAL A 15 -6.51 10.22 27.20
CA VAL A 15 -6.80 9.38 28.38
C VAL A 15 -5.77 9.55 29.50
N ARG A 16 -6.25 10.28 30.51
CA ARG A 16 -5.78 10.41 31.87
C ARG A 16 -5.60 9.04 32.53
N ASN A 17 -4.39 8.49 32.56
CA ASN A 17 -3.78 7.85 33.74
C ASN A 17 -2.39 7.26 33.44
N LEU A 18 -1.51 7.47 34.40
CA LEU A 18 -0.10 7.13 34.47
C LEU A 18 0.08 5.62 34.75
N VAL A 19 0.53 4.84 33.75
CA VAL A 19 1.15 3.52 33.95
C VAL A 19 2.28 3.34 32.93
N VAL A 20 3.47 3.06 33.45
CA VAL A 20 4.70 2.72 32.72
C VAL A 20 4.46 1.50 31.84
N VAL A 21 4.52 1.66 30.52
CA VAL A 21 4.47 0.56 29.54
C VAL A 21 5.85 0.40 28.91
N CYS A 22 6.42 -0.79 29.11
CA CYS A 22 7.67 -1.25 28.54
C CYS A 22 7.58 -1.21 27.01
N SER A 23 8.42 -0.39 26.38
CA SER A 23 8.47 -0.15 24.94
C SER A 23 8.82 -1.41 24.14
N LEU A 24 7.80 -2.19 23.76
CA LEU A 24 7.84 -2.99 22.55
C LEU A 24 7.61 -2.04 21.37
N VAL A 25 8.69 -1.49 20.82
CA VAL A 25 8.65 -0.79 19.54
C VAL A 25 8.34 -1.85 18.48
N ALA A 26 7.07 -2.01 18.14
CA ALA A 26 6.70 -2.70 16.91
C ALA A 26 7.33 -1.91 15.77
N LEU A 27 8.27 -2.52 15.05
CA LEU A 27 8.82 -1.95 13.83
C LEU A 27 7.69 -1.88 12.81
N VAL A 28 7.01 -0.73 12.78
CA VAL A 28 6.01 -0.43 11.75
C VAL A 28 6.79 -0.11 10.48
N GLY A 29 6.84 -1.05 9.54
CA GLY A 29 7.37 -0.80 8.21
C GLY A 29 6.48 0.19 7.48
N CYS A 30 7.01 1.35 7.13
CA CYS A 30 6.21 2.40 6.50
C CYS A 30 5.97 2.11 5.02
N VAL A 31 4.77 2.45 4.55
CA VAL A 31 4.39 2.39 3.14
C VAL A 31 3.82 3.73 2.70
N GLU A 32 4.32 4.25 1.59
CA GLU A 32 3.74 5.41 0.91
C GLU A 32 3.09 4.94 -0.39
N THR A 33 1.84 5.33 -0.61
CA THR A 33 1.15 5.07 -1.89
C THR A 33 0.62 6.37 -2.46
N SER A 34 0.80 6.56 -3.77
CA SER A 34 0.26 7.70 -4.50
C SER A 34 -0.61 7.25 -5.67
N VAL A 35 -1.73 7.95 -5.89
CA VAL A 35 -2.69 7.70 -6.96
C VAL A 35 -2.67 8.89 -7.92
N GLN A 36 -2.42 8.63 -9.20
CA GLN A 36 -2.35 9.64 -10.26
C GLN A 36 -3.37 9.33 -11.34
N PRO A 37 -4.42 10.15 -11.53
CA PRO A 37 -5.34 10.00 -12.65
C PRO A 37 -4.60 10.13 -13.99
N LEU A 38 -4.83 9.21 -14.92
CA LEU A 38 -4.29 9.29 -16.29
C LEU A 38 -5.40 9.69 -17.27
N THR A 39 -6.59 9.12 -17.09
CA THR A 39 -7.80 9.46 -17.84
C THR A 39 -9.02 9.38 -16.91
N GLN A 40 -10.22 9.57 -17.45
CA GLN A 40 -11.46 9.34 -16.70
C GLN A 40 -11.64 7.88 -16.27
N SER A 41 -11.05 6.94 -17.00
CA SER A 41 -11.20 5.49 -16.76
C SER A 41 -9.90 4.79 -16.41
N SER A 42 -8.79 5.51 -16.27
CA SER A 42 -7.50 4.92 -15.89
C SER A 42 -6.70 5.81 -14.95
N PHE A 43 -5.88 5.16 -14.13
CA PHE A 43 -5.03 5.82 -13.15
C PHE A 43 -3.79 4.96 -12.87
N LYS A 44 -2.70 5.62 -12.47
CA LYS A 44 -1.48 4.98 -12.00
C LYS A 44 -1.49 4.96 -10.47
N ILE A 45 -1.03 3.84 -9.91
CA ILE A 45 -0.66 3.70 -8.51
C ILE A 45 0.85 3.51 -8.44
N SER A 46 1.49 4.22 -7.52
CA SER A 46 2.89 4.03 -7.16
C SER A 46 2.95 3.80 -5.66
N THR A 47 3.26 2.57 -5.26
CA THR A 47 3.45 2.17 -3.86
C THR A 47 4.93 1.93 -3.61
N GLN A 48 5.49 2.62 -2.64
CA GLN A 48 6.84 2.39 -2.14
C GLN A 48 6.77 1.91 -0.69
N ALA A 49 7.53 0.87 -0.40
CA ALA A 49 7.62 0.28 0.92
C ALA A 49 9.08 0.05 1.30
N GLU A 50 9.34 0.03 2.60
CA GLU A 50 10.65 -0.34 3.14
C GLU A 50 10.97 -1.82 2.90
N ASP A 51 12.25 -2.20 3.00
CA ASP A 51 12.70 -3.55 2.67
C ASP A 51 11.99 -4.66 3.45
N MET A 52 11.61 -4.38 4.71
CA MET A 52 10.91 -5.35 5.57
C MET A 52 9.55 -5.80 5.02
N CYS A 53 8.93 -5.00 4.15
CA CYS A 53 7.69 -5.36 3.46
C CYS A 53 7.91 -6.39 2.34
N GLY A 54 9.13 -6.46 1.83
CA GLY A 54 9.50 -7.19 0.63
C GLY A 54 8.76 -6.73 -0.63
N ALA A 55 9.22 -7.23 -1.78
CA ALA A 55 8.55 -6.97 -3.06
C ALA A 55 7.09 -7.48 -3.07
N LYS A 56 6.84 -8.63 -2.43
CA LYS A 56 5.51 -9.25 -2.37
C LYS A 56 4.52 -8.38 -1.59
N GLY A 57 4.87 -7.93 -0.39
CA GLY A 57 3.99 -7.10 0.45
C GLY A 57 3.70 -5.76 -0.22
N THR A 58 4.72 -5.13 -0.81
CA THR A 58 4.56 -3.90 -1.60
C THR A 58 3.55 -4.06 -2.73
N ARG A 59 3.64 -5.18 -3.47
CA ARG A 59 2.71 -5.48 -4.57
C ARG A 59 1.28 -5.72 -4.09
N GLU A 60 1.13 -6.43 -2.98
CA GLU A 60 -0.17 -6.70 -2.38
C GLU A 60 -0.87 -5.40 -1.94
N ILE A 61 -0.13 -4.51 -1.27
CA ILE A 61 -0.67 -3.20 -0.84
C ILE A 61 -1.08 -2.37 -2.05
N ALA A 62 -0.23 -2.30 -3.08
CA ALA A 62 -0.56 -1.61 -4.32
C ALA A 62 -1.85 -2.16 -4.95
N PHE A 63 -2.04 -3.48 -4.94
CA PHE A 63 -3.20 -4.14 -5.55
C PHE A 63 -4.48 -3.90 -4.75
N ARG A 64 -4.38 -3.86 -3.41
CA ARG A 64 -5.50 -3.47 -2.55
C ARG A 64 -5.87 -2.00 -2.76
N GLU A 65 -4.88 -1.11 -2.90
CA GLU A 65 -5.17 0.30 -3.21
C GLU A 65 -5.86 0.47 -4.56
N ALA A 66 -5.48 -0.32 -5.57
CA ALA A 66 -6.17 -0.35 -6.86
C ALA A 66 -7.66 -0.67 -6.69
N ALA A 67 -7.99 -1.71 -5.92
CA ALA A 67 -9.37 -2.08 -5.66
C ALA A 67 -10.13 -1.01 -4.86
N ILE A 68 -9.50 -0.40 -3.85
CA ILE A 68 -10.09 0.69 -3.08
C ILE A 68 -10.43 1.87 -3.99
N GLU A 69 -9.49 2.30 -4.83
CA GLU A 69 -9.68 3.43 -5.74
C GLU A 69 -10.75 3.17 -6.81
N VAL A 70 -10.84 1.95 -7.33
CA VAL A 70 -11.93 1.52 -8.24
C VAL A 70 -13.29 1.68 -7.57
N ILE A 71 -13.43 1.26 -6.31
CA ILE A 71 -14.68 1.37 -5.55
C ILE A 71 -15.01 2.83 -5.24
N LYS A 72 -14.02 3.63 -4.83
CA LYS A 72 -14.19 5.07 -4.57
C LYS A 72 -14.68 5.83 -5.81
N ARG A 73 -14.31 5.36 -7.01
CA ARG A 73 -14.78 5.90 -8.31
C ARG A 73 -16.14 5.35 -8.74
N GLY A 74 -16.80 4.53 -7.93
CA GLY A 74 -18.14 4.00 -8.20
C GLY A 74 -18.18 2.79 -9.12
N ALA A 75 -17.04 2.14 -9.38
CA ALA A 75 -16.96 0.94 -10.19
C ALA A 75 -16.70 -0.32 -9.35
N ASP A 76 -16.80 -1.49 -9.98
CA ASP A 76 -16.44 -2.77 -9.35
C ASP A 76 -15.37 -3.54 -10.15
N ARG A 77 -15.25 -3.29 -11.45
CA ARG A 77 -14.41 -4.10 -12.34
C ARG A 77 -13.21 -3.32 -12.83
N PHE A 78 -12.06 -3.97 -12.84
CA PHE A 78 -10.82 -3.39 -13.34
C PHE A 78 -9.89 -4.44 -13.93
N ILE A 79 -8.93 -3.97 -14.72
CA ILE A 79 -7.79 -4.75 -15.21
C ILE A 79 -6.50 -3.97 -14.95
N VAL A 80 -5.41 -4.69 -14.78
CA VAL A 80 -4.06 -4.11 -14.71
C VAL A 80 -3.51 -4.06 -16.13
N VAL A 81 -3.26 -2.87 -16.66
CA VAL A 81 -2.73 -2.66 -18.03
C VAL A 81 -1.23 -2.35 -18.05
N GLY A 82 -0.65 -2.05 -16.89
CA GLY A 82 0.78 -1.87 -16.72
C GLY A 82 1.18 -2.28 -15.31
N ASP A 83 2.33 -2.93 -15.18
CA ASP A 83 2.88 -3.41 -13.91
C ASP A 83 4.41 -3.32 -13.98
N GLN A 84 5.02 -2.62 -13.02
CA GLN A 84 6.46 -2.47 -12.91
C GLN A 84 6.87 -2.58 -11.45
N SER A 85 7.79 -3.49 -11.16
CA SER A 85 8.41 -3.63 -9.83
C SER A 85 9.86 -3.17 -9.86
N ARG A 86 10.31 -2.57 -8.76
CA ARG A 86 11.70 -2.19 -8.55
C ARG A 86 12.09 -2.47 -7.10
N SER A 87 13.27 -3.03 -6.93
CA SER A 87 13.92 -3.15 -5.62
C SER A 87 15.26 -2.43 -5.71
N GLU A 88 15.54 -1.58 -4.73
CA GLU A 88 16.74 -0.77 -4.69
C GLU A 88 17.40 -0.88 -3.32
N ILE A 89 18.70 -1.14 -3.28
CA ILE A 89 19.50 -1.11 -2.06
C ILE A 89 19.91 0.35 -1.84
N THR A 90 19.45 0.93 -0.73
CA THR A 90 19.70 2.33 -0.37
C THR A 90 20.85 2.48 0.62
N GLY A 91 21.28 1.39 1.24
CA GLY A 91 22.44 1.40 2.13
C GLY A 91 22.79 0.01 2.64
N GLY A 92 23.86 -0.06 3.42
CA GLY A 92 24.21 -1.27 4.16
C GLY A 92 25.08 -0.92 5.34
N MET A 93 25.07 -1.78 6.36
CA MET A 93 25.88 -1.61 7.55
C MET A 93 26.47 -2.93 8.01
N PHE A 94 27.63 -2.84 8.65
CA PHE A 94 28.22 -3.99 9.32
C PHE A 94 27.72 -4.05 10.76
N THR A 95 27.09 -5.16 11.14
CA THR A 95 26.65 -5.42 12.51
C THR A 95 27.60 -6.41 13.18
N THR A 96 27.92 -6.15 14.44
CA THR A 96 28.88 -6.97 15.22
C THR A 96 28.47 -8.45 15.31
N TYR A 97 27.18 -8.75 15.17
CA TYR A 97 26.63 -10.11 15.30
C TYR A 97 26.02 -10.67 14.01
N GLY A 98 25.71 -9.83 13.01
CA GLY A 98 25.01 -10.24 11.77
C GLY A 98 25.85 -10.14 10.49
N GLY A 99 27.03 -9.52 10.54
CA GLY A 99 27.85 -9.31 9.34
C GLY A 99 27.36 -8.10 8.54
N PHE A 100 27.29 -8.22 7.22
CA PHE A 100 26.86 -7.10 6.35
C PHE A 100 25.36 -7.20 6.07
N ASP A 101 24.60 -6.25 6.61
CA ASP A 101 23.16 -6.10 6.40
C ASP A 101 22.89 -5.00 5.36
N THR A 102 21.93 -5.22 4.46
CA THR A 102 21.51 -4.23 3.46
C THR A 102 20.15 -3.66 3.79
N PHE A 103 19.97 -2.38 3.50
CA PHE A 103 18.70 -1.69 3.57
C PHE A 103 18.26 -1.33 2.16
N GLY A 104 16.96 -1.39 1.92
CA GLY A 104 16.42 -1.09 0.61
C GLY A 104 15.00 -0.60 0.65
N THR A 105 14.49 -0.37 -0.55
CA THR A 105 13.09 -0.06 -0.79
C THR A 105 12.56 -0.94 -1.91
N ASN A 106 11.28 -1.26 -1.81
CA ASN A 106 10.53 -1.95 -2.84
C ASN A 106 9.49 -0.98 -3.37
N THR A 107 9.39 -0.88 -4.69
CA THR A 107 8.40 -0.04 -5.35
C THR A 107 7.58 -0.90 -6.31
N GLN A 108 6.26 -0.75 -6.25
CA GLN A 108 5.32 -1.31 -7.19
C GLN A 108 4.54 -0.19 -7.85
N ASP A 109 4.71 -0.07 -9.16
CA ASP A 109 3.93 0.76 -10.04
C ASP A 109 2.88 -0.10 -10.76
N MET A 110 1.64 0.36 -10.79
CA MET A 110 0.57 -0.26 -11.57
C MET A 110 -0.24 0.79 -12.32
N VAL A 111 -0.67 0.45 -13.52
CA VAL A 111 -1.65 1.21 -14.28
C VAL A 111 -2.94 0.42 -14.32
N ILE A 112 -3.99 1.02 -13.78
CA ILE A 112 -5.30 0.42 -13.64
C ILE A 112 -6.23 1.01 -14.69
N GLN A 113 -6.95 0.13 -15.39
CA GLN A 113 -8.05 0.49 -16.26
C GLN A 113 -9.36 0.01 -15.62
N ILE A 114 -10.24 0.96 -15.32
CA ILE A 114 -11.60 0.68 -14.86
C ILE A 114 -12.41 0.15 -16.05
N ILE A 115 -13.13 -0.94 -15.80
CA ILE A 115 -14.01 -1.59 -16.77
C ILE A 115 -15.44 -1.19 -16.45
N GLN A 116 -16.07 -0.48 -17.38
CA GLN A 116 -17.42 0.04 -17.22
C GLN A 116 -18.48 -1.06 -17.38
N LYS A 117 -19.69 -0.79 -16.88
CA LYS A 117 -20.83 -1.69 -17.07
C LYS A 117 -21.15 -1.81 -18.57
N GLY A 118 -21.24 -3.04 -19.08
CA GLY A 118 -21.49 -3.34 -20.49
C GLY A 118 -20.24 -3.52 -21.36
N ASP A 119 -19.03 -3.28 -20.82
CA ASP A 119 -17.80 -3.56 -21.54
C ASP A 119 -17.60 -5.07 -21.77
N PRO A 120 -17.27 -5.54 -22.99
CA PRO A 120 -17.04 -6.96 -23.27
C PRO A 120 -15.96 -7.60 -22.38
N ARG A 121 -14.96 -6.81 -21.94
CA ARG A 121 -13.85 -7.26 -21.10
C ARG A 121 -14.27 -7.56 -19.67
N MET A 122 -15.51 -7.23 -19.28
CA MET A 122 -15.99 -7.45 -17.91
C MET A 122 -15.93 -8.91 -17.47
N ARG A 123 -16.05 -9.87 -18.41
CA ARG A 123 -16.01 -11.31 -18.12
C ARG A 123 -14.65 -11.75 -17.56
N ASP A 124 -13.58 -11.09 -17.97
CA ASP A 124 -12.20 -11.40 -17.58
C ASP A 124 -11.63 -10.36 -16.60
N ALA A 125 -12.46 -9.38 -16.19
CA ALA A 125 -12.06 -8.31 -15.29
C ALA A 125 -12.17 -8.71 -13.81
N LEU A 126 -11.19 -8.26 -13.03
CA LEU A 126 -11.12 -8.48 -11.58
C LEU A 126 -12.22 -7.69 -10.88
N SER A 127 -12.86 -8.28 -9.87
CA SER A 127 -13.78 -7.57 -8.98
C SER A 127 -13.00 -6.95 -7.82
N ALA A 128 -13.12 -5.63 -7.66
CA ALA A 128 -12.51 -4.89 -6.56
C ALA A 128 -13.01 -5.37 -5.20
N ARG A 129 -14.31 -5.63 -5.05
CA ARG A 129 -14.87 -6.13 -3.79
C ARG A 129 -14.38 -7.54 -3.49
N GLN A 130 -14.30 -8.41 -4.50
CA GLN A 130 -13.75 -9.75 -4.33
C GLN A 130 -12.26 -9.71 -3.96
N THR A 131 -11.49 -8.79 -4.56
CA THR A 131 -10.08 -8.56 -4.23
C THR A 131 -9.89 -8.13 -2.78
N LEU A 132 -10.76 -7.29 -2.24
CA LEU A 132 -10.68 -6.82 -0.85
C LEU A 132 -11.26 -7.80 0.16
N GLY A 133 -12.12 -8.73 -0.27
CA GLY A 133 -12.75 -9.74 0.58
C GLY A 133 -14.02 -9.25 1.28
N PRO A 134 -14.56 -10.05 2.23
CA PRO A 134 -15.83 -9.76 2.91
C PRO A 134 -15.88 -8.42 3.63
N ASP A 135 -14.75 -7.95 4.16
CA ASP A 135 -14.63 -6.70 4.91
C ASP A 135 -14.31 -5.48 4.05
N TRP A 136 -14.57 -5.55 2.73
CA TRP A 136 -14.20 -4.49 1.79
C TRP A 136 -14.76 -3.12 2.19
N GLN A 137 -15.94 -3.04 2.83
CA GLN A 137 -16.50 -1.78 3.33
C GLN A 137 -15.57 -1.12 4.35
N ALA A 138 -15.10 -1.89 5.33
CA ALA A 138 -14.23 -1.39 6.39
C ALA A 138 -12.86 -1.00 5.81
N ILE A 139 -12.34 -1.79 4.87
CA ILE A 139 -11.07 -1.51 4.20
C ILE A 139 -11.16 -0.22 3.37
N VAL A 140 -12.24 -0.03 2.58
CA VAL A 140 -12.43 1.19 1.79
C VAL A 140 -12.61 2.43 2.68
N ALA A 141 -13.33 2.28 3.79
CA ALA A 141 -13.50 3.37 4.77
C ALA A 141 -12.19 3.75 5.45
N LYS A 142 -11.32 2.79 5.75
CA LYS A 142 -9.98 3.01 6.30
C LYS A 142 -9.01 3.62 5.28
N GLY A 143 -9.09 3.18 4.02
CA GLY A 143 -8.13 3.52 2.96
C GLY A 143 -6.97 2.53 2.86
N ALA A 144 -6.01 2.82 1.97
CA ALA A 144 -4.79 2.02 1.79
C ALA A 144 -4.10 1.71 3.12
N ALA A 145 -3.44 0.56 3.21
CA ALA A 145 -2.57 0.27 4.34
C ALA A 145 -1.35 1.22 4.31
N ASP A 146 -1.07 1.84 5.44
CA ASP A 146 0.11 2.68 5.70
C ASP A 146 1.30 1.87 6.24
N SER A 147 1.09 0.57 6.46
CA SER A 147 2.10 -0.36 6.95
C SER A 147 1.93 -1.76 6.38
N CYS A 148 2.99 -2.56 6.49
CA CYS A 148 3.06 -3.95 6.01
C CYS A 148 2.71 -5.00 7.07
N LEU A 149 2.00 -4.59 8.13
CA LEU A 149 1.58 -5.42 9.27
C LEU A 149 0.06 -5.47 9.39
#